data_AF-A0A8T5M2Z4-F1
#
_entry.id   AF-A0A8T5M2Z4-F1
#
_cell.length_a   1.000
_cell.length_b   1.000
_cell.length_c   1.000
_cell.angle_alpha   90.00
_cell.angle_beta   90.00
_cell.angle_gamma   90.00
#
_symmetry.space_group_name_H-M   'P 1'
#
loop_
_entity.id
_entity.type
_entity.pdbx_description
1 polymer ?
#
loop_
_entity_poly.entity_id
_entity_poly.type
_entity_poly.pdbx_seq_one_letter_code
_entity_poly.pdbx_strand_id
1 'polypeptide(L)' 'MTKRIPVSEDRWKQLGRIKEAGQTYDELLGVLLQAFNKRKLALAAQSARKGEGKWHRLEDM' A
#
# COMPACT_ATOMS: atom_id res chain seq x y z
N MET A 1 -16.29 -12.49 8.53
CA MET A 1 -16.23 -11.78 9.84
C MET A 1 -15.76 -10.36 9.57
N THR A 2 -16.56 -9.34 9.88
CA THR A 2 -16.23 -7.95 9.54
C THR A 2 -15.33 -7.36 10.61
N LYS A 3 -14.05 -7.15 10.31
CA LYS A 3 -13.10 -6.50 11.24
C LYS A 3 -13.25 -4.98 11.12
N ARG A 4 -13.28 -4.26 12.25
CA ARG A 4 -13.34 -2.79 12.30
C ARG A 4 -11.94 -2.23 12.49
N ILE A 5 -11.57 -1.24 11.69
CA ILE A 5 -10.30 -0.53 11.82
C ILE A 5 -10.62 0.86 12.37
N PRO A 6 -10.19 1.20 13.59
CA PRO A 6 -10.36 2.56 14.10
C PRO A 6 -9.48 3.51 13.30
N VAL A 7 -10.06 4.61 12.84
CA VAL A 7 -9.36 5.67 12.11
C VAL A 7 -9.75 7.02 12.70
N SER A 8 -8.85 8.00 12.62
CA SER A 8 -9.17 9.39 12.95
C SER A 8 -10.27 9.93 12.01
N GLU A 9 -11.05 10.90 12.48
CA GLU A 9 -12.10 11.56 11.70
C GLU A 9 -11.58 12.15 10.37
N ASP A 10 -10.40 12.76 10.37
CA ASP A 10 -9.80 13.33 9.17
C ASP A 10 -9.51 12.26 8.12
N ARG A 11 -8.95 11.11 8.53
CA ARG A 11 -8.73 9.96 7.64
C ARG A 11 -10.04 9.39 7.13
N TRP A 12 -11.07 9.33 7.95
CA TRP A 12 -12.41 8.90 7.52
C TRP A 12 -12.97 9.81 6.43
N LYS A 13 -12.89 11.13 6.60
CA LYS A 13 -13.31 12.12 5.59
C LYS A 13 -12.50 12.00 4.31
N GLN A 14 -11.19 11.80 4.41
CA GLN A 14 -10.33 11.59 3.23
C GLN A 14 -10.73 10.33 2.45
N LEU A 15 -10.95 9.20 3.13
CA LEU A 15 -11.41 7.97 2.49
C LEU A 15 -12.78 8.16 1.84
N GLY A 16 -13.70 8.88 2.49
CA GLY A 16 -15.01 9.20 1.94
C GLY A 16 -14.97 10.02 0.64
N ARG A 17 -13.99 10.92 0.49
CA ARG A 17 -13.82 11.73 -0.74
C ARG A 17 -13.27 10.94 -1.92
N ILE A 18 -12.49 9.90 -1.66
CA ILE A 18 -11.83 9.08 -2.69
C ILE A 18 -12.74 7.92 -3.12
N LYS A 19 -13.61 7.46 -2.22
CA LYS A 19 -14.54 6.37 -2.46
C LYS A 19 -15.52 6.68 -3.59
N GLU A 20 -15.62 5.79 -4.56
CA GLU A 20 -16.56 5.91 -5.67
C GLU A 20 -17.99 5.49 -5.28
N ALA A 21 -18.97 5.92 -6.07
CA ALA A 21 -20.36 5.52 -5.90
C ALA A 21 -20.50 4.00 -6.10
N GLY A 22 -21.19 3.32 -5.18
CA GLY A 22 -21.37 1.86 -5.21
C GLY A 22 -20.17 1.04 -4.70
N GLN A 23 -19.00 1.64 -4.53
CA GLN A 23 -17.82 0.96 -4.00
C GLN A 23 -17.93 0.73 -2.49
N THR A 24 -17.37 -0.36 -1.97
CA THR A 24 -17.19 -0.58 -0.52
C THR A 24 -15.84 -0.04 -0.04
N TYR A 25 -15.71 0.20 1.27
CA TYR A 25 -14.42 0.61 1.84
C TYR A 25 -13.34 -0.46 1.70
N ASP A 26 -13.71 -1.75 1.75
CA ASP A 26 -12.75 -2.84 1.59
C ASP A 26 -12.19 -2.87 0.16
N GLU A 27 -13.04 -2.65 -0.85
CA GLU A 27 -12.59 -2.53 -2.25
C GLU A 27 -11.66 -1.33 -2.44
N LEU A 28 -12.01 -0.17 -1.86
CA LEU A 28 -11.15 1.01 -1.90
C LEU A 28 -9.78 0.73 -1.26
N LEU A 29 -9.77 0.14 -0.07
CA LEU A 29 -8.54 -0.23 0.63
C LEU A 29 -7.72 -1.24 -0.20
N GLY A 30 -8.36 -2.19 -0.87
CA GLY A 30 -7.72 -3.10 -1.80
C GLY A 30 -6.99 -2.39 -2.94
N VAL A 31 -7.66 -1.43 -3.59
CA VAL A 31 -7.05 -0.61 -4.66
C VAL A 31 -5.87 0.21 -4.14
N LEU A 32 -6.03 0.88 -3.00
CA LEU A 32 -4.96 1.68 -2.38
C LEU A 32 -3.76 0.82 -2.01
N LEU A 33 -3.98 -0.39 -1.48
CA LEU A 33 -2.94 -1.33 -1.14
C LEU A 33 -2.15 -1.79 -2.38
N GLN A 34 -2.84 -2.10 -3.48
CA GLN A 34 -2.19 -2.44 -4.74
C GLN A 34 -1.34 -1.29 -5.28
N ALA A 35 -1.87 -0.06 -5.27
CA ALA A 35 -1.15 1.12 -5.70
C ALA A 35 0.11 1.36 -4.85
N PHE A 36 -0.01 1.23 -3.52
CA PHE A 36 1.12 1.35 -2.60
C PHE A 36 2.20 0.30 -2.88
N ASN A 37 1.82 -0.96 -3.07
CA ASN A 37 2.76 -2.05 -3.35
C ASN A 37 3.49 -1.84 -4.68
N LYS A 38 2.78 -1.41 -5.74
CA LYS A 38 3.38 -1.08 -7.04
C LYS A 38 4.40 0.05 -6.90
N ARG A 39 4.06 1.12 -6.16
CA ARG A 39 4.97 2.23 -5.88
C ARG A 39 6.20 1.77 -5.10
N LYS A 40 5.99 0.96 -4.04
CA LYS A 40 7.08 0.41 -3.23
C LYS A 40 8.04 -0.43 -4.07
N LEU A 41 7.51 -1.29 -4.93
CA LEU A 41 8.29 -2.11 -5.86
C LEU A 41 9.07 -1.25 -6.86
N ALA A 42 8.44 -0.24 -7.45
CA ALA A 42 9.10 0.66 -8.40
C ALA A 42 10.27 1.41 -7.76
N LEU A 43 10.09 1.90 -6.53
CA LEU A 43 11.15 2.56 -5.76
C LEU A 43 12.28 1.58 -5.43
N ALA A 44 11.96 0.37 -4.97
CA ALA A 44 12.97 -0.65 -4.69
C ALA A 44 13.77 -1.04 -5.93
N ALA A 45 13.11 -1.20 -7.09
CA ALA A 45 13.77 -1.46 -8.36
C ALA A 45 14.66 -0.28 -8.80
N GLN A 46 14.22 0.96 -8.57
CA GLN A 46 15.02 2.14 -8.86
C GLN A 46 16.28 2.21 -7.98
N SER A 47 16.15 1.99 -6.67
CA SER A 47 17.29 1.92 -5.75
C SER A 47 18.26 0.80 -6.14
N ALA A 48 17.75 -0.39 -6.46
CA ALA A 48 18.57 -1.51 -6.94
C ALA A 48 19.38 -1.14 -8.19
N ARG A 49 18.77 -0.46 -9.17
CA ARG A 49 19.48 0.03 -10.36
C ARG A 49 20.57 1.05 -10.05
N LYS A 50 20.42 1.83 -8.97
CA LYS A 50 21.43 2.78 -8.48
C LYS A 50 22.53 2.10 -7.63
N GLY A 51 22.45 0.78 -7.43
CA GLY A 51 23.36 0.06 -6.55
C GLY A 51 23.01 0.18 -5.06
N GLU A 52 21.88 0.79 -4.72
CA GLU A 52 21.41 0.96 -3.35
C GLU A 52 20.51 -0.23 -2.96
N GLY A 53 20.92 -0.98 -1.93
CA GLY A 53 20.12 -2.10 -1.44
C GLY A 53 20.86 -2.91 -0.38
N LYS A 54 20.09 -3.63 0.45
CA LYS A 54 20.63 -4.63 1.36
C LYS A 54 20.55 -5.98 0.66
N TRP A 55 21.71 -6.50 0.28
CA TRP A 55 21.83 -7.79 -0.41
C TRP A 55 22.28 -8.84 0.60
N HIS A 56 21.58 -9.97 0.64
CA HIS A 56 22.01 -11.15 1.36
C HIS A 56 22.40 -12.20 0.33
N ARG A 57 23.54 -12.87 0.49
CA ARG A 57 23.84 -14.02 -0.37
C ARG A 57 22.93 -15.16 0.04
N LEU A 58 22.50 -15.95 -0.93
CA LEU A 58 21.63 -17.11 -0.70
C LEU A 58 22.31 -18.21 0.13
N GLU A 59 23.64 -18.16 0.22
CA GLU A 59 24.48 -19.07 1.01
C GLU A 59 24.51 -18.71 2.51
N ASP A 60 24.03 -17.52 2.87
CA ASP A 60 24.04 -16.99 4.26
C ASP A 60 22.69 -17.21 5.00
N MET A 61 21.73 -17.92 4.39
CA MET A 61 20.40 -18.24 4.96
C MET A 61 20.27 -19.73 5.26
#